data_AF-A0A7N8XDC6-F1
#
_entry.id   AF-A0A7N8XDC6-F1
#
_cell.length_a   1.000
_cell.length_b   1.000
_cell.length_c   1.000
_cell.angle_alpha   90.00
_cell.angle_beta   90.00
_cell.angle_gamma   90.00
#
_symmetry.space_group_name_H-M   'P 1'
#
loop_
_entity.id
_entity.type
_entity.pdbx_description
1 polymer ?
#
loop_
_entity_poly.entity_id
_entity_poly.type
_entity_poly.pdbx_seq_one_letter_code
_entity_poly.pdbx_strand_id
1 'polypeptide(L)'
;MPQDTIKKMLPKTYIRKHVAQEINVALTHFKNLVPMMDKYVYNDGTTKNLMSLTGTIPVTFNGKTYNIPICVWIEESYPQTAPISHNCIHRHLLCSKHFGLLTRE
;
A
#
# COMPACT_ATOMS: atom_id res chain seq x y z
N MET A 1 -10.04 7.21 -9.31
CA MET A 1 -9.69 8.54 -8.75
C MET A 1 -8.70 9.22 -9.67
N PRO A 2 -8.83 10.50 -10.02
CA PRO A 2 -7.89 11.18 -10.92
C PRO A 2 -6.50 11.36 -10.28
N GLN A 3 -5.41 11.16 -11.05
CA GLN A 3 -4.02 11.33 -10.59
C GLN A 3 -3.77 12.69 -9.91
N ASP A 4 -4.36 13.76 -10.45
CA ASP A 4 -4.22 15.11 -9.90
C ASP A 4 -4.74 15.24 -8.47
N THR A 5 -5.70 14.40 -8.09
CA THR A 5 -6.24 14.39 -6.73
C THR A 5 -5.23 13.75 -5.77
N ILE A 6 -4.65 12.61 -6.14
CA ILE A 6 -3.62 11.91 -5.35
C ILE A 6 -2.40 12.81 -5.18
N LYS A 7 -1.97 13.48 -6.25
CA LYS A 7 -0.86 14.44 -6.22
C LYS A 7 -1.09 15.60 -5.25
N LYS A 8 -2.34 16.05 -5.09
CA LYS A 8 -2.73 17.11 -4.13
C LYS A 8 -2.75 16.63 -2.68
N MET A 9 -3.06 15.36 -2.44
CA MET A 9 -3.05 14.77 -1.09
C MET A 9 -1.64 14.64 -0.53
N LEU A 10 -0.66 14.38 -1.40
CA LEU A 10 0.73 14.15 -0.99
C LEU A 10 1.39 15.46 -0.50
N PRO A 11 2.04 15.45 0.68
CA PRO A 11 2.92 16.53 1.13
C PRO A 11 4.07 16.84 0.15
N LYS A 12 4.71 18.01 0.28
CA LYS A 12 5.82 18.43 -0.61
C LYS A 12 7.10 17.61 -0.41
N THR A 13 7.19 16.91 0.72
CA THR A 13 8.27 15.99 1.10
C THR A 13 8.33 14.76 0.20
N TYR A 14 7.19 14.32 -0.35
CA TYR A 14 7.13 13.23 -1.33
C TYR A 14 7.57 13.70 -2.71
N ILE A 15 8.11 12.77 -3.50
CA ILE A 15 8.21 12.92 -4.96
C ILE A 15 6.82 12.76 -5.59
N ARG A 16 5.98 13.79 -5.42
CA ARG A 16 4.53 13.78 -5.73
C ARG A 16 4.17 13.21 -7.11
N LYS A 17 4.95 13.57 -8.15
CA LYS A 17 4.70 13.10 -9.52
C LYS A 17 4.89 11.59 -9.63
N HIS A 18 5.98 11.07 -9.08
CA HIS A 18 6.32 9.66 -9.14
C HIS A 18 5.37 8.84 -8.27
N VAL A 19 5.18 9.24 -7.01
CA VAL A 19 4.28 8.55 -6.07
C VAL A 19 2.83 8.52 -6.57
N ALA A 20 2.31 9.63 -7.10
CA ALA A 20 0.95 9.65 -7.65
C ALA A 20 0.79 8.74 -8.88
N GLN A 21 1.83 8.62 -9.72
CA GLN A 21 1.83 7.71 -10.86
C GLN A 21 1.80 6.25 -10.41
N GLU A 22 2.67 5.86 -9.47
CA GLU A 22 2.72 4.50 -8.90
C GLU A 22 1.40 4.11 -8.22
N ILE A 23 0.85 5.00 -7.39
CA ILE A 23 -0.47 4.78 -6.77
C ILE A 23 -1.54 4.60 -7.83
N ASN A 24 -1.52 5.41 -8.89
CA ASN A 24 -2.51 5.29 -9.94
C ASN A 24 -2.40 3.96 -10.69
N VAL A 25 -1.18 3.48 -10.98
CA VAL A 25 -0.96 2.14 -11.53
C VAL A 25 -1.52 1.09 -10.57
N ALA A 26 -1.21 1.15 -9.28
CA ALA A 26 -1.76 0.22 -8.30
C ALA A 26 -3.30 0.22 -8.27
N LEU A 27 -3.93 1.40 -8.34
CA LEU A 27 -5.39 1.54 -8.38
C LEU A 27 -6.03 1.04 -9.68
N THR A 28 -5.28 1.01 -10.80
CA THR A 28 -5.78 0.39 -12.03
C THR A 28 -5.88 -1.14 -11.92
N HIS A 29 -4.95 -1.76 -11.19
CA HIS A 29 -4.97 -3.21 -10.92
C HIS A 29 -5.91 -3.57 -9.76
N PHE A 30 -5.92 -2.76 -8.70
CA PHE A 30 -6.67 -3.00 -7.48
C PHE A 30 -7.65 -1.86 -7.19
N LYS A 31 -8.83 -1.94 -7.82
CA LYS A 31 -9.86 -0.89 -7.75
C LYS A 31 -10.46 -0.69 -6.35
N ASN A 32 -10.30 -1.67 -5.47
CA ASN A 32 -10.83 -1.64 -4.11
C ASN A 32 -9.86 -1.00 -3.11
N LEU A 33 -8.68 -0.56 -3.54
CA LEU A 33 -7.76 0.20 -2.69
C LEU A 33 -8.15 1.66 -2.69
N VAL A 34 -8.01 2.28 -1.53
CA VAL A 34 -8.33 3.69 -1.30
C VAL A 34 -7.06 4.40 -0.83
N PRO A 35 -6.59 5.41 -1.58
CA PRO A 35 -5.49 6.27 -1.16
C PRO A 35 -5.92 7.25 -0.07
N MET A 36 -5.18 7.31 1.04
CA MET A 36 -5.49 8.14 2.20
C MET A 36 -4.21 8.63 2.90
N MET A 37 -4.17 9.89 3.33
CA MET A 37 -3.16 10.37 4.28
C MET A 37 -3.61 10.01 5.70
N ASP A 38 -2.78 9.27 6.43
CA ASP A 38 -3.10 8.83 7.79
C ASP A 38 -1.85 8.83 8.69
N LYS A 39 -2.05 8.82 10.00
CA LYS A 39 -0.99 8.91 11.01
C LYS A 39 -0.39 7.53 11.28
N TYR A 40 0.81 7.33 10.80
CA TYR A 40 1.62 6.15 11.06
C TYR A 40 2.45 6.31 12.34
N VAL A 41 2.54 5.26 13.16
CA VAL A 41 3.34 5.22 14.39
C VAL A 41 4.51 4.27 14.17
N TYR A 42 5.73 4.79 14.22
CA TYR A 42 6.95 4.01 14.10
C TYR A 42 7.21 3.20 15.38
N ASN A 43 8.08 2.19 15.27
CA ASN A 43 8.44 1.32 16.38
C ASN A 43 9.13 2.07 17.54
N ASP A 44 9.75 3.22 17.26
CA ASP A 44 10.38 4.09 18.25
C ASP A 44 9.37 5.00 18.98
N GLY A 45 8.07 4.90 18.64
CA GLY A 45 6.99 5.72 19.19
C GLY A 45 6.80 7.06 18.49
N THR A 46 7.63 7.42 17.51
CA THR A 46 7.42 8.62 16.72
C THR A 46 6.22 8.45 15.79
N THR A 47 5.54 9.56 15.46
CA THR A 47 4.36 9.53 14.59
C THR A 47 4.53 10.44 13.39
N LYS A 48 4.05 10.02 12.22
CA LYS A 48 4.14 10.80 10.99
C LYS A 48 2.93 10.57 10.11
N ASN A 49 2.50 11.61 9.39
CA ASN A 49 1.44 11.49 8.42
C ASN A 49 2.00 10.91 7.12
N LEU A 50 1.64 9.67 6.81
CA LEU A 50 2.09 8.96 5.64
C LEU A 50 0.94 8.68 4.68
N MET A 51 1.30 8.48 3.42
CA MET A 51 0.35 8.04 2.42
C MET A 51 0.09 6.55 2.60
N SER A 52 -1.17 6.15 2.73
CA SER A 52 -1.61 4.77 2.85
C SER A 52 -2.51 4.36 1.67
N LEU A 53 -2.43 3.09 1.28
CA LEU A 53 -3.36 2.42 0.38
C LEU A 53 -4.08 1.33 1.17
N THR A 54 -5.34 1.57 1.51
CA THR A 54 -6.13 0.66 2.34
C THR A 54 -7.30 0.12 1.54
N GLY A 55 -7.56 -1.17 1.61
CA GLY A 55 -8.67 -1.80 0.91
C GLY A 55 -8.52 -3.31 0.85
N THR A 56 -9.07 -3.94 -0.19
CA THR A 56 -8.98 -5.40 -0.36
C THR A 56 -8.36 -5.77 -1.69
N ILE A 57 -7.57 -6.84 -1.72
CA ILE A 57 -7.08 -7.45 -2.95
C ILE A 57 -7.75 -8.82 -3.17
N PRO A 58 -8.18 -9.13 -4.41
CA PRO A 58 -8.68 -10.46 -4.74
C PRO A 58 -7.49 -11.43 -4.87
N VAL A 59 -7.54 -12.53 -4.11
CA VAL A 59 -6.56 -13.62 -4.20
C VAL A 59 -7.29 -14.92 -4.46
N THR A 60 -6.90 -15.60 -5.55
CA THR A 60 -7.44 -16.91 -5.90
C THR A 60 -6.67 -18.00 -5.16
N PHE A 61 -7.36 -18.78 -4.32
CA PHE A 61 -6.80 -19.92 -3.62
C PHE A 61 -7.74 -21.12 -3.75
N ASN A 62 -7.24 -22.24 -4.26
CA ASN A 62 -8.02 -23.46 -4.52
C ASN A 62 -9.31 -23.20 -5.32
N GLY A 63 -9.20 -22.41 -6.40
CA GLY A 63 -10.33 -22.09 -7.28
C GLY A 63 -11.38 -21.16 -6.69
N LYS A 64 -11.17 -20.61 -5.49
CA LYS A 64 -12.05 -19.61 -4.85
C LYS A 64 -11.31 -18.29 -4.69
N THR A 65 -12.01 -17.18 -4.97
CA THR A 65 -11.47 -15.83 -4.80
C THR A 65 -11.81 -15.30 -3.41
N TYR A 66 -10.79 -14.89 -2.66
CA TYR A 66 -10.92 -14.26 -1.35
C TYR A 66 -10.49 -12.80 -1.43
N ASN A 67 -11.27 -11.91 -0.81
CA ASN A 67 -10.92 -10.49 -0.70
C ASN A 67 -10.15 -10.28 0.60
N ILE A 68 -8.83 -10.12 0.50
CA ILE A 68 -7.95 -9.99 1.66
C ILE A 68 -7.75 -8.50 1.96
N PRO A 69 -8.04 -8.02 3.18
CA PRO A 69 -7.79 -6.64 3.56
C PRO A 69 -6.29 -6.36 3.65
N ILE A 70 -5.86 -5.26 3.04
CA ILE A 70 -4.49 -4.76 3.05
C ILE A 70 -4.46 -3.26 3.40
N CYS A 71 -3.33 -2.84 3.95
CA CYS A 71 -2.96 -1.46 4.25
C CYS A 71 -1.46 -1.30 3.98
N VAL A 72 -1.12 -0.57 2.92
CA VAL A 72 0.28 -0.34 2.50
C VAL A 72 0.65 1.10 2.80
N TRP A 73 1.74 1.33 3.51
CA TRP A 73 2.25 2.66 3.83
C TRP A 73 3.41 3.03 2.90
N ILE A 74 3.36 4.24 2.35
CA ILE A 74 4.37 4.80 1.46
C ILE A 74 5.15 5.85 2.24
N GLU A 75 6.46 5.67 2.33
CA GLU A 75 7.36 6.62 2.98
C GLU A 75 7.64 7.84 2.12
N GLU A 76 7.97 8.95 2.77
CA GLU A 76 8.35 10.20 2.09
C GLU A 76 9.63 10.05 1.25
N SER A 77 10.56 9.22 1.71
CA SER A 77 11.83 8.94 1.04
C SER A 77 11.69 7.96 -0.13
N TYR A 78 10.47 7.50 -0.47
CA TYR A 78 10.23 6.73 -1.69
C TYR A 78 10.56 7.56 -2.94
N PRO A 79 11.29 7.01 -3.94
CA PRO A 79 11.67 5.60 -4.12
C PRO A 79 13.06 5.22 -3.58
N GLN A 80 13.81 6.13 -2.95
CA GLN A 80 15.14 5.84 -2.41
C GLN A 80 15.09 4.83 -1.26
N THR A 81 13.99 4.84 -0.49
CA THR A 81 13.66 3.80 0.47
C THR A 81 12.48 2.98 -0.05
N ALA A 82 12.58 1.65 0.04
CA ALA A 82 11.44 0.78 -0.25
C ALA A 82 10.22 1.16 0.62
N PRO A 83 8.98 1.02 0.12
CA PRO A 83 7.78 1.28 0.91
C PRO A 83 7.79 0.42 2.19
N ILE A 84 7.43 1.02 3.32
CA ILE A 84 7.32 0.27 4.58
C ILE A 84 6.02 -0.53 4.56
N SER A 85 6.13 -1.83 4.35
CA SER A 85 5.04 -2.79 4.59
C SER A 85 5.00 -3.14 6.08
N HIS A 86 4.64 -2.19 6.95
CA HIS A 86 4.46 -2.49 8.36
C HIS A 86 3.10 -3.17 8.54
N ASN A 87 3.11 -4.50 8.40
CA ASN A 87 2.08 -5.39 8.93
C ASN A 87 0.64 -4.96 8.62
N CYS A 88 0.19 -5.21 7.38
CA CYS A 88 -1.22 -5.55 7.18
C CYS A 88 -1.57 -6.63 8.21
N ILE A 89 -2.63 -6.43 8.98
CA ILE A 89 -3.09 -7.32 10.04
C ILE A 89 -3.53 -8.65 9.41
N HIS A 90 -2.56 -9.50 9.10
CA HIS A 90 -2.69 -10.94 9.02
C HIS A 90 -1.44 -11.53 9.67
N ARG A 91 -1.26 -11.18 10.95
CA ARG A 91 -0.14 -11.55 11.81
C ARG A 91 -0.12 -13.05 12.16
N HIS A 92 -0.65 -13.93 11.30
CA HIS A 92 -0.44 -15.37 11.46
C HIS A 92 -0.27 -16.21 10.19
N LEU A 93 -0.81 -15.84 9.01
CA LEU A 93 -0.81 -16.80 7.88
C LEU A 93 -0.38 -16.31 6.50
N LEU A 94 -0.41 -15.02 6.14
CA LEU A 94 -0.31 -14.64 4.72
C LEU A 94 0.94 -13.84 4.31
N CYS A 95 1.47 -12.95 5.16
CA CYS A 95 2.48 -12.00 4.69
C CYS A 95 3.89 -12.58 4.54
N SER A 96 4.23 -13.67 5.23
CA SER A 96 5.60 -14.25 5.15
C SER A 96 5.67 -15.60 4.43
N LYS A 97 4.55 -16.33 4.30
CA LYS A 97 4.54 -17.67 3.68
C LYS A 97 3.91 -17.71 2.28
N HIS A 98 3.10 -16.74 1.87
CA HIS A 98 2.30 -16.89 0.63
C HIS A 98 2.64 -15.92 -0.50
N PHE A 99 3.22 -14.75 -0.22
CA PHE A 99 3.61 -13.83 -1.30
C PHE A 99 4.82 -14.33 -2.12
N GLY A 100 5.65 -15.21 -1.56
CA GLY A 100 6.68 -15.95 -2.29
C GLY A 100 6.21 -17.25 -2.95
N LEU A 101 4.94 -17.64 -2.77
CA LEU A 101 4.34 -18.86 -3.33
C LEU A 101 3.28 -18.58 -4.41
N LEU A 102 2.82 -17.34 -4.55
CA LEU A 102 1.86 -16.93 -5.59
C LEU A 102 2.51 -16.24 -6.80
N THR A 103 3.82 -16.08 -6.81
CA THR A 103 4.62 -15.56 -7.95
C THR A 103 5.63 -16.58 -8.48
N ARG A 104 5.54 -17.85 -8.05
CA ARG A 104 6.26 -18.95 -8.70
C ARG A 104 5.29 -19.72 -9.59
N GLU A 105 5.17 -19.23 -10.82
CA GLU A 105 5.24 -20.09 -12.01
C GLU A 105 6.42 -19.59 -12.85
#